data_AF-A0A947C9K2-F1
#
_entry.id   AF-A0A947C9K2-F1
#
_cell.length_a   1.000
_cell.length_b   1.000
_cell.length_c   1.000
_cell.angle_alpha   90.00
_cell.angle_beta   90.00
_cell.angle_gamma   90.00
#
_symmetry.space_group_name_H-M   'P 1'
#
loop_
_entity.id
_entity.type
_entity.pdbx_description
1 polymer ?
#
loop_
_entity_poly.entity_id
_entity_poly.type
_entity_poly.pdbx_seq_one_letter_code
_entity_poly.pdbx_strand_id
1 'polypeptide(L)'
;MDLRTEEERWAVWMVQARRFAERENFPDAVARVKLVRDAVRDAGQQATDATGRARLESRLARANEQLSAMQSRYEAWRSKIAERRQHTIDQAAEEMARPLPVTSD
;
A
#
# COMPACT_ATOMS: atom_id res chain seq x y z
N MET A 1 -10.69 -25.83 9.96
CA MET A 1 -10.63 -24.73 8.97
C MET A 1 -10.31 -25.35 7.64
N ASP A 2 -11.07 -25.07 6.58
CA ASP A 2 -10.72 -25.54 5.24
C ASP A 2 -9.67 -24.62 4.62
N LEU A 3 -8.43 -25.09 4.55
CA LEU A 3 -7.30 -24.33 4.04
C LEU A 3 -7.52 -23.89 2.58
N ARG A 4 -8.26 -24.66 1.78
CA ARG A 4 -8.50 -24.32 0.38
C ARG A 4 -9.40 -23.09 0.24
N THR A 5 -10.47 -23.04 1.02
CA THR A 5 -11.37 -21.87 1.06
C THR A 5 -10.64 -20.62 1.57
N GLU A 6 -9.75 -20.77 2.55
CA GLU A 6 -8.92 -19.66 3.04
C GLU A 6 -7.94 -19.16 1.96
N GLU A 7 -7.28 -20.07 1.23
CA GLU A 7 -6.38 -19.73 0.13
C GLU A 7 -7.07 -18.92 -0.97
N GLU A 8 -8.30 -19.31 -1.34
CA GLU A 8 -9.11 -18.56 -2.31
C GLU A 8 -9.48 -17.17 -1.79
N ARG A 9 -9.86 -17.07 -0.51
CA ARG A 9 -10.16 -15.78 0.13
C ARG A 9 -8.94 -14.86 0.14
N TRP A 10 -7.76 -15.39 0.49
CA TRP A 10 -6.51 -14.62 0.48
C TRP A 10 -6.19 -14.13 -0.94
N ALA A 11 -6.38 -14.97 -1.96
CA ALA A 11 -6.16 -14.58 -3.35
C ALA A 11 -7.07 -13.41 -3.78
N VAL A 12 -8.36 -13.45 -3.40
CA VAL A 12 -9.30 -12.35 -3.65
C VAL A 12 -8.84 -11.07 -2.97
N TRP A 13 -8.40 -11.15 -1.71
CA TRP A 13 -7.87 -9.99 -1.00
C TRP A 13 -6.61 -9.42 -1.66
N MET A 14 -5.70 -10.26 -2.17
CA MET A 14 -4.53 -9.78 -2.90
C MET A 14 -4.91 -9.07 -4.20
N VAL A 15 -5.92 -9.55 -4.93
CA VAL A 15 -6.46 -8.85 -6.11
C VAL A 15 -7.06 -7.50 -5.72
N GLN A 16 -7.78 -7.43 -4.60
CA GLN A 16 -8.31 -6.15 -4.10
C GLN A 16 -7.18 -5.17 -3.72
N ALA A 17 -6.13 -5.65 -3.04
CA ALA A 17 -4.97 -4.83 -2.70
C ALA A 17 -4.34 -4.20 -3.94
N ARG A 18 -4.17 -5.00 -5.01
CA ARG A 18 -3.67 -4.52 -6.29
C ARG A 18 -4.58 -3.47 -6.91
N ARG A 19 -5.90 -3.68 -6.94
CA ARG A 19 -6.88 -2.72 -7.48
C ARG A 19 -6.90 -1.40 -6.71
N PHE A 20 -6.71 -1.44 -5.39
CA PHE A 20 -6.54 -0.22 -4.59
C PHE A 20 -5.28 0.53 -4.99
N ALA A 21 -4.15 -0.17 -5.14
CA ALA A 21 -2.89 0.43 -5.56
C ALA A 21 -2.95 1.02 -6.99
N GLU A 22 -3.68 0.39 -7.91
CA GLU A 22 -3.92 0.90 -9.27
C GLU A 22 -4.71 2.21 -9.26
N ARG A 23 -5.53 2.44 -8.23
CA ARG A 23 -6.29 3.70 -8.02
C ARG A 23 -5.56 4.67 -7.10
N GLU A 24 -4.27 4.45 -6.85
CA GLU A 24 -3.45 5.20 -5.88
C GLU A 24 -4.01 5.22 -4.45
N ASN A 25 -4.97 4.35 -4.12
CA ASN A 25 -5.48 4.17 -2.76
C ASN A 25 -4.53 3.24 -1.99
N PHE A 26 -3.32 3.73 -1.76
CA PHE A 26 -2.27 2.98 -1.09
C PHE A 26 -2.57 2.63 0.38
N PRO A 27 -3.26 3.46 1.19
CA PRO A 27 -3.66 3.06 2.54
C PRO A 27 -4.49 1.78 2.55
N ASP A 28 -5.51 1.68 1.70
CA ASP A 28 -6.35 0.49 1.61
C ASP A 28 -5.61 -0.70 0.99
N ALA A 29 -4.71 -0.43 0.02
CA ALA A 29 -3.86 -1.47 -0.56
C ALA A 29 -2.96 -2.11 0.52
N VAL A 30 -2.26 -1.30 1.31
CA VAL A 30 -1.38 -1.76 2.40
C VAL A 30 -2.19 -2.49 3.47
N ALA A 31 -3.34 -1.95 3.88
CA ALA A 31 -4.22 -2.59 4.86
C ALA A 31 -4.66 -3.99 4.39
N ARG A 32 -4.98 -4.13 3.10
CA ARG A 32 -5.40 -5.41 2.53
C ARG A 32 -4.28 -6.45 2.47
N VAL A 33 -3.04 -6.04 2.17
CA VAL A 33 -1.90 -6.98 2.21
C VAL A 33 -1.58 -7.40 3.65
N LYS A 34 -1.68 -6.48 4.63
CA LYS A 34 -1.54 -6.83 6.06
C LYS A 34 -2.56 -7.87 6.51
N LEU A 35 -3.82 -7.72 6.08
CA LEU A 35 -4.89 -8.68 6.35
C LEU A 35 -4.54 -10.09 5.84
N VAL A 36 -4.01 -10.20 4.62
CA VAL A 36 -3.57 -11.49 4.06
C VAL A 36 -2.40 -12.06 4.85
N ARG A 37 -1.37 -11.25 5.13
CA ARG A 37 -0.22 -11.66 5.94
C ARG A 37 -0.66 -12.22 7.29
N ASP A 38 -1.53 -11.50 8.00
CA ASP A 38 -2.01 -11.89 9.32
C ASP A 38 -2.82 -13.19 9.26
N ALA A 39 -3.74 -13.31 8.30
CA ALA A 39 -4.51 -14.54 8.12
C ALA A 39 -3.63 -15.77 7.80
N VAL A 40 -2.60 -15.60 6.95
CA VAL A 40 -1.65 -16.67 6.62
C VAL A 40 -0.80 -17.05 7.83
N ARG A 41 -0.35 -16.08 8.62
CA ARG A 41 0.40 -16.32 9.86
C ARG A 41 -0.43 -17.13 10.86
N ASP A 42 -1.68 -16.71 11.07
CA ASP A 42 -2.57 -17.34 12.03
C ASP A 42 -2.93 -18.77 11.60
N ALA A 43 -3.12 -19.00 10.29
CA ALA A 43 -3.27 -20.35 9.73
C ALA A 43 -2.01 -21.21 9.94
N GLY A 44 -0.81 -20.65 9.79
CA GLY A 44 0.46 -21.34 10.02
C GLY A 44 0.68 -21.75 11.48
N GLN A 45 0.16 -20.96 12.43
CA GLN A 45 0.17 -21.30 13.85
C GLN A 45 -0.77 -22.47 14.17
N GLN A 46 -1.89 -22.57 13.47
CA GLN A 46 -2.89 -23.64 13.66
C GLN A 46 -2.58 -24.93 12.90
N ALA A 47 -1.67 -24.89 11.92
CA ALA A 47 -1.29 -26.07 11.15
C ALA A 47 -0.63 -27.14 12.03
N THR A 48 -1.11 -28.38 11.93
CA THR A 48 -0.57 -29.54 12.67
C THR A 48 0.38 -30.37 11.82
N ASP A 49 0.28 -30.27 10.49
CA ASP A 49 1.12 -31.01 9.55
C ASP A 49 2.33 -30.17 9.09
N ALA A 50 3.50 -30.81 9.02
CA ALA A 50 4.76 -30.14 8.68
C ALA A 50 4.76 -29.58 7.24
N THR A 51 4.16 -30.31 6.29
CA THR A 51 4.08 -29.92 4.88
C THR A 51 3.20 -28.68 4.70
N GLY A 52 2.03 -28.66 5.32
CA GLY A 52 1.11 -27.53 5.34
C GLY A 52 1.72 -26.30 6.01
N ARG A 53 2.44 -26.49 7.12
CA ARG A 53 3.21 -25.41 7.78
C ARG A 53 4.27 -24.82 6.84
N ALA A 54 5.10 -25.64 6.19
CA ALA A 54 6.12 -25.14 5.26
C ALA A 54 5.52 -24.37 4.06
N ARG A 55 4.36 -24.85 3.56
CA ARG A 55 3.62 -24.16 2.49
C ARG A 55 3.09 -22.81 2.96
N LEU A 56 2.59 -22.71 4.20
CA LEU A 56 2.11 -21.47 4.81
C LEU A 56 3.24 -20.49 5.11
N GLU A 57 4.40 -20.96 5.55
CA GLU A 57 5.60 -20.14 5.74
C GLU A 57 6.07 -19.52 4.42
N SER A 58 6.10 -20.31 3.35
CA SER A 58 6.44 -19.80 2.00
C SER A 58 5.46 -18.72 1.53
N ARG A 59 4.17 -18.85 1.86
CA ARG A 59 3.17 -17.83 1.56
C ARG A 59 3.31 -16.59 2.42
N LEU A 60 3.62 -16.76 3.70
CA LEU A 60 3.85 -15.66 4.62
C LEU A 60 5.04 -14.82 4.16
N ALA A 61 6.12 -15.46 3.71
CA ALA A 61 7.27 -14.79 3.11
C ALA A 61 6.86 -13.94 1.89
N ARG A 62 6.09 -14.50 0.97
CA ARG A 62 5.57 -13.76 -0.20
C ARG A 62 4.64 -12.61 0.20
N ALA A 63 3.79 -12.79 1.20
CA ALA A 63 2.91 -11.72 1.70
C ALA A 63 3.70 -10.58 2.32
N ASN A 64 4.80 -10.88 3.04
CA ASN A 64 5.70 -9.89 3.60
C ASN A 64 6.47 -9.12 2.52
N GLU A 65 6.96 -9.81 1.48
CA GLU A 65 7.62 -9.17 0.33
C GLU A 65 6.66 -8.19 -0.36
N GLN A 66 5.43 -8.64 -0.63
CA GLN A 66 4.41 -7.80 -1.25
C GLN A 66 3.99 -6.63 -0.35
N LEU A 67 3.97 -6.82 0.97
CA LEU A 67 3.71 -5.74 1.92
C LEU A 67 4.81 -4.69 1.85
N SER A 68 6.07 -5.10 1.89
CA SER A 68 7.24 -4.22 1.78
C SER A 68 7.19 -3.40 0.48
N ALA A 69 6.98 -4.07 -0.65
CA ALA A 69 6.87 -3.41 -1.95
C ALA A 69 5.70 -2.39 -1.99
N MET A 70 4.55 -2.73 -1.40
CA MET A 70 3.40 -1.83 -1.33
C MET A 70 3.68 -0.61 -0.44
N GLN A 71 4.39 -0.80 0.68
CA GLN A 71 4.79 0.29 1.57
C GLN A 71 5.77 1.24 0.89
N SER A 72 6.78 0.73 0.18
CA SER A 72 7.70 1.57 -0.60
C SER A 72 6.98 2.39 -1.67
N ARG A 73 5.99 1.80 -2.37
CA ARG A 73 5.16 2.54 -3.34
C ARG A 73 4.31 3.61 -2.66
N TYR A 74 3.76 3.32 -1.49
CA TYR A 74 3.00 4.29 -0.72
C TYR A 74 3.85 5.48 -0.27
N GLU A 75 5.05 5.22 0.23
CA GLU A 75 6.01 6.25 0.63
C GLU A 75 6.40 7.12 -0.56
N ALA A 76 6.74 6.52 -1.71
CA ALA A 76 7.05 7.26 -2.93
C ALA A 76 5.88 8.16 -3.39
N TRP A 77 4.64 7.65 -3.35
CA TRP A 77 3.45 8.43 -3.66
C TRP A 77 3.24 9.58 -2.69
N ARG A 78 3.44 9.34 -1.38
CA ARG A 78 3.37 10.39 -0.35
C ARG A 78 4.39 11.50 -0.57
N SER A 79 5.63 11.14 -0.89
CA SER A 79 6.69 12.11 -1.18
C SER A 79 6.34 12.99 -2.38
N LYS A 80 5.84 12.39 -3.46
CA LYS A 80 5.37 13.13 -4.65
C LYS A 80 4.24 14.12 -4.33
N ILE A 81 3.31 13.76 -3.44
CA ILE A 81 2.26 14.68 -2.99
C ILE A 81 2.84 15.83 -2.17
N ALA A 82 3.80 15.54 -1.28
CA ALA A 82 4.46 16.56 -0.47
C ALA A 82 5.23 17.55 -1.35
N GLU A 83 5.99 17.07 -2.33
CA GLU A 83 6.71 17.88 -3.32
C GLU A 83 5.75 18.78 -4.11
N ARG A 84 4.63 18.23 -4.61
CA ARG A 84 3.63 19.02 -5.31
C ARG A 84 3.04 20.12 -4.43
N ARG A 85 2.74 19.82 -3.17
CA ARG A 85 2.24 20.83 -2.21
C ARG A 85 3.26 21.93 -1.96
N GLN A 86 4.52 21.55 -1.78
CA GLN A 86 5.60 22.52 -1.58
C GLN A 86 5.74 23.43 -2.80
N HIS A 87 5.74 22.87 -4.01
CA HIS A 87 5.80 23.65 -5.24
C HIS A 87 4.68 24.69 -5.35
N THR A 88 3.44 24.33 -4.98
CA THR A 88 2.31 25.28 -4.97
C THR A 88 2.51 26.39 -3.94
N ILE A 89 3.07 26.07 -2.77
CA ILE A 89 3.37 27.07 -1.73
C ILE A 89 4.46 28.03 -2.22
N ASP A 90 5.53 27.51 -2.83
CA ASP A 90 6.63 28.32 -3.35
C ASP A 90 6.14 29.26 -4.46
N GLN A 91 5.32 28.77 -5.39
CA GLN A 91 4.70 29.59 -6.43
C GLN A 91 3.81 30.71 -5.85
N ALA A 92 2.99 30.39 -4.85
CA ALA A 92 2.16 31.40 -4.19
C ALA A 92 3.03 32.46 -3.47
N ALA A 93 4.14 32.06 -2.86
CA ALA A 93 5.07 33.00 -2.23
C ALA A 93 5.74 33.92 -3.28
N GLU A 94 6.13 33.38 -4.43
CA GLU A 94 6.66 34.17 -5.55
C GLU A 94 5.64 35.17 -6.12
N GLU A 95 4.38 34.76 -6.27
CA GLU A 95 3.29 35.64 -6.70
C GLU A 95 3.03 36.77 -5.70
N MET A 96 2.99 36.46 -4.41
CA MET A 96 2.81 37.45 -3.35
C MET A 96 4.00 38.43 -3.24
N ALA A 97 5.20 38.00 -3.63
CA ALA A 97 6.38 38.85 -3.69
C ALA A 97 6.43 39.74 -4.96
N ARG A 98 5.59 39.47 -5.97
CA ARG A 98 5.56 40.24 -7.21
C ARG A 98 4.87 41.60 -6.95
N PRO A 99 5.52 42.73 -7.29
CA PRO A 99 4.89 44.03 -7.15
C PRO A 99 3.63 44.12 -8.02
N LEU A 100 2.58 44.76 -7.49
CA LEU A 100 1.32 44.94 -8.22
C LEU A 100 1.55 45.73 -9.51
N PRO A 101 0.90 45.35 -10.62
CA PRO A 101 1.02 46.09 -11.87
C PRO A 101 0.45 47.50 -11.66
N VAL A 102 1.31 48.50 -11.88
CA VAL A 102 0.88 49.91 -11.87
C VAL A 102 0.24 50.18 -13.22
N THR A 103 -1.09 50.32 -13.26
CA THR A 103 -1.79 50.85 -14.43
C THR A 103 -1.68 52.37 -14.40
N SER A 104 -0.91 52.93 -15.33
CA SER A 104 -0.95 54.36 -15.63
C SER A 104 -2.14 54.62 -16.55
N ASP A 105 -3.12 55.40 -16.08
CA ASP A 105 -4.17 55.99 -16.92
C ASP A 105 -3.60 57.06 -17.87
#